data_AF-A0A1Y4GIK2-F1
#
_entry.id   AF-A0A1Y4GIK2-F1
#
_cell.length_a   1.000
_cell.length_b   1.000
_cell.length_c   1.000
_cell.angle_alpha   90.00
_cell.angle_beta   90.00
_cell.angle_gamma   90.00
#
_symmetry.space_group_name_H-M   'P 1'
#
loop_
_entity.id
_entity.type
_entity.pdbx_description
1 polymer ?
#
loop_
_entity_poly.entity_id
_entity_poly.type
_entity_poly.pdbx_seq_one_letter_code
_entity_poly.pdbx_strand_id
1 'polypeptide(L)'
;MLAALAALLLLLAPEARAAERIDVNSIRGPKLEELSMLIITNPDAQILAAEAGELDVLSDVARPSDIDRLGSNPKLNMSLARGMHAFFLLLNNKQFPWDDAAVRRAAAMSVDRGSIVRMIFSGYCEPINSWLPPVSPWALASGARDIYDPEGAARMLEERGYTRDGSGFLRAPDGRPFPKMAILTPLARLAPTTAELAELIADSLTAAGFPAETEPMDFSTMIARLDRKEYSMAVLAWSLGRNPDSLYSFYHSSMDFPGGYNMTGVHDARLDAALERLRFAPDEASARAASDEAQRLLAELVPSVPIYSRISVSAISSGWKNIFTTDKMTADNMWTLLTAEPAGGKMRPLRMLLPEEPRNLNPFTASSAYSWQVLGMIYETMIGTDPYTLEDMPALAESWSVRTEGEGAERHTELVFRLKDGLKWSDGSPLTALDMKASIDFIKDNKLPRFFDSVKNVRKTETPDRLTLRVEMDGVSYWHLDNIGGLPCFPKKALDMISDWQNWDPLGAEAKFGPRGLLGCGPFMLESYKPGEYVMMRRNPHYRLLEGAK
;
A
#
# COMPACT_ATOMS: atom_id res chain seq x y z
N MET A 1 -5.75 30.16 3.63
CA MET A 1 -6.46 28.88 3.41
C MET A 1 -6.68 28.54 1.93
N LEU A 2 -7.34 29.37 1.11
CA LEU A 2 -7.41 29.16 -0.36
C LEU A 2 -6.02 29.00 -1.02
N ALA A 3 -5.01 29.68 -0.47
CA ALA A 3 -3.61 29.57 -0.89
C ALA A 3 -2.97 28.20 -0.62
N ALA A 4 -3.39 27.45 0.42
CA ALA A 4 -2.79 26.17 0.78
C ALA A 4 -3.26 25.05 -0.16
N LEU A 5 -4.56 24.99 -0.46
CA LEU A 5 -5.12 24.04 -1.43
C LEU A 5 -4.64 24.35 -2.86
N ALA A 6 -4.58 25.62 -3.24
CA ALA A 6 -4.02 26.05 -4.52
C ALA A 6 -2.52 25.72 -4.61
N ALA A 7 -1.74 25.92 -3.55
CA ALA A 7 -0.33 25.55 -3.50
C ALA A 7 -0.13 24.03 -3.53
N LEU A 8 -0.97 23.24 -2.87
CA LEU A 8 -0.92 21.77 -2.89
C LEU A 8 -1.26 21.22 -4.29
N LEU A 9 -2.33 21.73 -4.90
CA LEU A 9 -2.71 21.39 -6.27
C LEU A 9 -1.68 21.87 -7.29
N LEU A 10 -1.01 23.01 -7.07
CA LEU A 10 0.11 23.49 -7.89
C LEU A 10 1.37 22.63 -7.69
N LEU A 11 1.66 22.12 -6.50
CA LEU A 11 2.79 21.22 -6.22
C LEU A 11 2.59 19.81 -6.79
N LEU A 12 1.32 19.39 -6.96
CA LEU A 12 0.91 18.09 -7.51
C LEU A 12 0.43 18.18 -8.98
N ALA A 13 0.34 19.38 -9.57
CA ALA A 13 -0.11 19.56 -10.95
C ALA A 13 0.94 19.00 -11.93
N PRO A 14 0.51 18.28 -12.98
CA PRO A 14 1.42 17.72 -13.99
C PRO A 14 2.23 18.80 -14.73
N GLU A 15 1.69 20.01 -14.87
CA GLU A 15 2.36 21.13 -15.55
C GLU A 15 3.46 21.80 -14.70
N ALA A 16 3.42 21.70 -13.37
CA ALA A 16 4.39 22.37 -12.49
C ALA A 16 5.69 21.58 -12.26
N ARG A 17 5.78 20.35 -12.78
CA ARG A 17 6.93 19.44 -12.63
C ARG A 17 7.26 18.74 -13.95
N ALA A 18 7.52 19.49 -15.01
CA ALA A 18 8.42 19.00 -16.05
C ALA A 18 9.89 19.13 -15.59
N ALA A 19 10.20 18.65 -14.38
CA ALA A 19 11.57 18.25 -14.09
C ALA A 19 11.87 17.05 -14.98
N GLU A 20 13.00 17.06 -15.68
CA GLU A 20 13.41 15.95 -16.54
C GLU A 20 13.37 14.65 -15.70
N ARG A 21 12.60 13.66 -16.16
CA ARG A 21 12.51 12.37 -15.48
C ARG A 21 13.92 11.83 -15.35
N ILE A 22 14.31 11.48 -14.13
CA ILE A 22 15.60 10.84 -13.88
C ILE A 22 15.50 9.47 -14.57
N ASP A 23 16.44 9.17 -15.45
CA ASP A 23 16.63 7.81 -15.92
C ASP A 23 17.07 6.98 -14.72
N VAL A 24 16.10 6.34 -14.06
CA VAL A 24 16.36 5.48 -12.91
C VAL A 24 17.42 4.46 -13.30
N ASN A 25 17.40 3.93 -14.53
CA ASN A 25 18.35 2.93 -15.01
C ASN A 25 19.80 3.41 -15.09
N SER A 26 20.06 4.70 -14.92
CA SER A 26 21.41 5.27 -14.83
C SER A 26 22.03 5.15 -13.42
N ILE A 27 21.24 4.83 -12.40
CA ILE A 27 21.69 4.75 -11.01
C ILE A 27 22.51 3.47 -10.79
N ARG A 28 23.76 3.60 -10.34
CA ARG A 28 24.72 2.48 -10.20
C ARG A 28 24.90 1.97 -8.77
N GLY A 29 24.29 2.63 -7.79
CA GLY A 29 24.31 2.26 -6.38
C GLY A 29 24.26 3.49 -5.47
N PRO A 30 24.25 3.30 -4.13
CA PRO A 30 24.14 4.41 -3.21
C PRO A 30 25.34 5.36 -3.30
N LYS A 31 25.04 6.64 -3.47
CA LYS A 31 26.01 7.72 -3.25
C LYS A 31 26.30 7.94 -1.76
N LEU A 32 25.35 7.57 -0.91
CA LEU A 32 25.53 7.52 0.55
C LEU A 32 26.61 6.50 0.94
N GLU A 33 27.38 6.81 1.97
CA GLU A 33 28.31 5.85 2.58
C GLU A 33 27.68 5.13 3.76
N GLU A 34 26.95 5.88 4.59
CA GLU A 34 26.29 5.40 5.80
C GLU A 34 24.84 5.94 5.88
N LEU A 35 23.94 5.09 6.34
CA LEU A 35 22.54 5.38 6.63
C LEU A 35 22.27 5.01 8.10
N SER A 36 21.90 5.99 8.90
CA SER A 36 21.54 5.81 10.31
C SER A 36 20.03 5.86 10.44
N MET A 37 19.40 4.72 10.70
CA MET A 37 17.96 4.63 10.94
C MET A 37 17.70 4.83 12.44
N LEU A 38 17.30 6.04 12.82
CA LEU A 38 17.12 6.44 14.23
C LEU A 38 15.78 5.98 14.78
N ILE A 39 15.80 5.31 15.93
CA ILE A 39 14.60 4.80 16.59
C ILE A 39 14.00 5.90 17.45
N ILE A 40 12.86 6.47 17.02
CA ILE A 40 12.14 7.50 17.77
C ILE A 40 10.65 7.16 17.75
N THR A 41 10.11 6.69 18.87
CA THR A 41 8.74 6.16 18.95
C THR A 41 7.67 7.21 19.25
N ASN A 42 8.04 8.33 19.88
CA ASN A 42 7.11 9.40 20.21
C ASN A 42 6.99 10.40 19.04
N PRO A 43 5.79 10.62 18.47
CA PRO A 43 5.61 11.52 17.33
C PRO A 43 6.07 12.96 17.58
N ASP A 44 5.82 13.54 18.75
CA ASP A 44 6.26 14.91 19.06
C ASP A 44 7.80 15.00 19.12
N ALA A 45 8.46 13.97 19.64
CA ALA A 45 9.92 13.89 19.63
C ALA A 45 10.48 13.75 18.20
N GLN A 46 9.78 13.06 17.30
CA GLN A 46 10.17 12.98 15.88
C GLN A 46 10.14 14.37 15.22
N ILE A 47 9.09 15.16 15.47
CA ILE A 47 8.98 16.55 14.97
C ILE A 47 10.14 17.39 15.50
N LEU A 48 10.40 17.35 16.82
CA LEU A 48 11.47 18.12 17.46
C LEU A 48 12.86 17.71 16.93
N ALA A 49 13.11 16.42 16.72
CA ALA A 49 14.36 15.92 16.17
C ALA A 49 14.61 16.42 14.74
N ALA A 50 13.57 16.49 13.90
CA ALA A 50 13.67 17.06 12.57
C ALA A 50 13.99 18.57 12.61
N GLU A 51 13.35 19.34 13.49
CA GLU A 51 13.61 20.78 13.64
C GLU A 51 15.01 21.09 14.17
N ALA A 52 15.48 20.29 15.13
CA ALA A 52 16.83 20.37 15.68
C ALA A 52 17.91 19.98 14.65
N GLY A 53 17.51 19.34 13.55
CA GLY A 53 18.44 18.77 12.57
C GLY A 53 19.16 17.54 13.11
N GLU A 54 18.54 16.82 14.04
CA GLU A 54 18.95 15.49 14.50
C GLU A 54 18.47 14.39 13.54
N LEU A 55 17.38 14.65 12.82
CA LEU A 55 16.81 13.79 11.80
C LEU A 55 16.90 14.47 10.42
N ASP A 56 17.36 13.74 9.40
CA ASP A 56 17.44 14.25 8.03
C ASP A 56 16.23 13.88 7.20
N VAL A 57 15.62 12.73 7.44
CA VAL A 57 14.41 12.26 6.75
C VAL A 57 13.37 11.86 7.78
N LEU A 58 12.27 12.61 7.81
CA LEU A 58 11.09 12.36 8.61
C LEU A 58 9.97 11.84 7.71
N SER A 59 9.50 10.62 7.98
CA SER A 59 8.43 9.93 7.27
C SER A 59 7.05 10.17 7.87
N ASP A 60 6.00 10.02 7.06
CA ASP A 60 4.57 9.96 7.45
C ASP A 60 4.08 11.05 8.44
N VAL A 61 4.31 12.33 8.09
CA VAL A 61 3.79 13.46 8.87
C VAL A 61 2.28 13.59 8.65
N ALA A 62 1.49 13.10 9.61
CA ALA A 62 0.04 13.01 9.47
C ALA A 62 -0.76 14.24 9.97
N ARG A 63 -0.24 15.00 10.95
CA ARG A 63 -0.99 16.10 11.59
C ARG A 63 -0.83 17.40 10.80
N PRO A 64 -1.92 18.06 10.35
CA PRO A 64 -1.83 19.33 9.61
C PRO A 64 -1.01 20.41 10.32
N SER A 65 -1.14 20.52 11.65
CA SER A 65 -0.35 21.47 12.45
C SER A 65 1.16 21.22 12.38
N ASP A 66 1.58 19.96 12.30
CA ASP A 66 3.00 19.61 12.16
C ASP A 66 3.48 19.85 10.74
N ILE A 67 2.64 19.57 9.73
CA ILE A 67 2.96 19.87 8.33
C ILE A 67 3.21 21.38 8.15
N ASP A 68 2.32 22.22 8.68
CA ASP A 68 2.46 23.68 8.61
C ASP A 68 3.68 24.19 9.39
N ARG A 69 3.93 23.61 10.58
CA ARG A 69 5.10 23.92 11.42
C ARG A 69 6.41 23.58 10.72
N LEU A 70 6.54 22.34 10.20
CA LEU A 70 7.74 21.89 9.50
C LEU A 70 7.91 22.61 8.15
N GLY A 71 6.83 22.88 7.43
CA GLY A 71 6.85 23.63 6.18
C GLY A 71 7.30 25.09 6.33
N SER A 72 7.19 25.65 7.53
CA SER A 72 7.70 26.98 7.86
C SER A 72 9.19 26.99 8.23
N ASN A 73 9.81 25.82 8.38
CA ASN A 73 11.23 25.69 8.75
C ASN A 73 12.13 25.72 7.50
N PRO A 74 12.98 26.74 7.29
CA PRO A 74 13.82 26.87 6.10
C PRO A 74 14.92 25.79 6.00
N LYS A 75 15.13 24.99 7.06
CA LYS A 75 16.06 23.87 7.06
C LYS A 75 15.44 22.57 6.51
N LEU A 76 14.14 22.57 6.21
CA LEU A 76 13.40 21.41 5.77
C LEU A 76 12.73 21.70 4.42
N ASN A 77 12.67 20.68 3.57
CA ASN A 77 11.85 20.64 2.38
C ASN A 77 10.73 19.64 2.63
N MET A 78 9.49 20.06 2.38
CA MET A 78 8.34 19.17 2.44
C MET A 78 8.22 18.41 1.12
N SER A 79 7.96 17.11 1.19
CA SER A 79 7.68 16.26 0.04
C SER A 79 6.31 15.61 0.21
N LEU A 80 5.50 15.68 -0.83
CA LEU A 80 4.13 15.19 -0.83
C LEU A 80 3.89 14.25 -1.99
N ALA A 81 3.16 13.17 -1.74
CA ALA A 81 2.74 12.22 -2.76
C ALA A 81 1.38 11.62 -2.43
N ARG A 82 0.63 11.21 -3.46
CA ARG A 82 -0.60 10.46 -3.26
C ARG A 82 -0.28 9.09 -2.65
N GLY A 83 -0.99 8.71 -1.60
CA GLY A 83 -0.80 7.46 -0.90
C GLY A 83 -1.81 6.38 -1.29
N MET A 84 -1.52 5.13 -0.93
CA MET A 84 -2.40 3.98 -1.17
C MET A 84 -3.49 3.81 -0.11
N HIS A 85 -3.66 4.81 0.76
CA HIS A 85 -4.70 4.82 1.79
C HIS A 85 -6.08 5.08 1.16
N ALA A 86 -7.11 4.37 1.62
CA ALA A 86 -8.49 4.66 1.27
C ALA A 86 -9.40 4.53 2.50
N PHE A 87 -10.29 5.51 2.66
CA PHE A 87 -11.32 5.55 3.70
C PHE A 87 -12.69 5.28 3.10
N PHE A 88 -13.47 4.41 3.73
CA PHE A 88 -14.78 3.99 3.27
C PHE A 88 -15.82 4.13 4.38
N LEU A 89 -17.02 4.56 4.00
CA LEU A 89 -18.24 4.27 4.72
C LEU A 89 -18.79 2.93 4.21
N LEU A 90 -18.82 1.93 5.09
CA LEU A 90 -19.41 0.63 4.83
C LEU A 90 -20.92 0.69 5.05
N LEU A 91 -21.65 0.02 4.15
CA LEU A 91 -23.10 -0.18 4.25
C LEU A 91 -23.34 -1.70 4.38
N ASN A 92 -24.32 -2.10 5.19
CA ASN A 92 -24.67 -3.51 5.31
C ASN A 92 -25.69 -3.90 4.23
N ASN A 93 -25.21 -4.41 3.09
CA ASN A 93 -26.03 -4.66 1.89
C ASN A 93 -27.08 -5.77 2.06
N LYS A 94 -27.13 -6.43 3.22
CA LYS A 94 -28.12 -7.46 3.54
C LYS A 94 -29.28 -6.93 4.38
N GLN A 95 -29.24 -5.65 4.77
CA GLN A 95 -30.23 -5.06 5.67
C GLN A 95 -30.88 -3.84 5.04
N PHE A 96 -32.20 -3.75 5.17
CA PHE A 96 -32.95 -2.55 4.82
C PHE A 96 -32.39 -1.31 5.55
N PRO A 97 -32.20 -0.16 4.86
CA PRO A 97 -32.53 0.12 3.46
C PRO A 97 -31.36 -0.08 2.49
N TRP A 98 -30.23 -0.59 2.98
CA TRP A 98 -28.98 -0.76 2.23
C TRP A 98 -28.99 -1.97 1.31
N ASP A 99 -30.02 -2.80 1.32
CA ASP A 99 -30.25 -3.87 0.36
C ASP A 99 -30.59 -3.35 -1.05
N ASP A 100 -31.06 -2.10 -1.18
CA ASP A 100 -31.27 -1.44 -2.47
C ASP A 100 -30.05 -0.61 -2.92
N ALA A 101 -29.47 -0.97 -4.08
CA ALA A 101 -28.35 -0.26 -4.68
C ALA A 101 -28.64 1.22 -5.02
N ALA A 102 -29.90 1.56 -5.36
CA ALA A 102 -30.29 2.94 -5.63
C ALA A 102 -30.28 3.78 -4.35
N VAL A 103 -30.67 3.20 -3.21
CA VAL A 103 -30.56 3.85 -1.91
C VAL A 103 -29.09 4.07 -1.53
N ARG A 104 -28.23 3.06 -1.73
CA ARG A 104 -26.78 3.20 -1.50
C ARG A 104 -26.16 4.30 -2.37
N ARG A 105 -26.55 4.36 -3.65
CA ARG A 105 -26.14 5.43 -4.57
C ARG A 105 -26.61 6.81 -4.12
N ALA A 106 -27.87 6.95 -3.72
CA ALA A 106 -28.41 8.21 -3.23
C ALA A 106 -27.69 8.69 -1.96
N ALA A 107 -27.39 7.78 -1.03
CA ALA A 107 -26.56 8.07 0.14
C ALA A 107 -25.16 8.53 -0.28
N ALA A 108 -24.50 7.84 -1.21
CA ALA A 108 -23.19 8.23 -1.71
C ALA A 108 -23.16 9.61 -2.39
N MET A 109 -24.21 9.96 -3.14
CA MET A 109 -24.39 11.29 -3.77
C MET A 109 -24.69 12.39 -2.74
N SER A 110 -25.12 12.02 -1.54
CA SER A 110 -25.49 12.98 -0.48
C SER A 110 -24.32 13.35 0.43
N VAL A 111 -23.17 12.69 0.31
CA VAL A 111 -21.97 12.96 1.12
C VAL A 111 -21.05 13.96 0.42
N ASP A 112 -20.90 15.16 0.97
CA ASP A 112 -19.98 16.19 0.47
C ASP A 112 -18.54 15.90 0.88
N ARG A 113 -17.91 14.97 0.15
CA ARG A 113 -16.51 14.57 0.38
C ARG A 113 -15.56 15.76 0.27
N GLY A 114 -15.83 16.68 -0.65
CA GLY A 114 -15.02 17.87 -0.85
C GLY A 114 -15.00 18.75 0.41
N SER A 115 -16.17 19.00 1.00
CA SER A 115 -16.27 19.77 2.24
C SER A 115 -15.67 19.04 3.44
N ILE A 116 -15.94 17.73 3.59
CA ILE A 116 -15.34 16.90 4.65
C ILE A 116 -13.81 16.98 4.61
N VAL A 117 -13.22 16.78 3.42
CA VAL A 117 -11.77 16.82 3.25
C VAL A 117 -11.19 18.20 3.55
N ARG A 118 -11.87 19.28 3.15
CA ARG A 118 -11.44 20.65 3.44
C ARG A 118 -11.51 20.98 4.93
N MET A 119 -12.58 20.59 5.60
CA MET A 119 -12.80 20.90 7.02
C MET A 119 -11.81 20.16 7.92
N ILE A 120 -11.61 18.87 7.69
CA ILE A 120 -10.81 18.01 8.58
C ILE A 120 -9.32 18.06 8.23
N PHE A 121 -8.99 17.93 6.94
CA PHE A 121 -7.60 17.73 6.52
C PHE A 121 -6.95 19.00 5.97
N SER A 122 -7.65 20.14 5.96
CA SER A 122 -7.18 21.40 5.37
C SER A 122 -6.67 21.25 3.92
N GLY A 123 -7.13 20.22 3.21
CA GLY A 123 -6.71 19.91 1.85
C GLY A 123 -5.64 18.82 1.68
N TYR A 124 -5.04 18.29 2.75
CA TYR A 124 -4.00 17.23 2.68
C TYR A 124 -4.54 15.82 2.39
N CYS A 125 -5.73 15.72 1.79
CA CYS A 125 -6.35 14.47 1.33
C CYS A 125 -7.06 14.73 0.00
N GLU A 126 -7.25 13.66 -0.78
CA GLU A 126 -7.96 13.71 -2.06
C GLU A 126 -9.32 13.01 -1.89
N PRO A 127 -10.46 13.65 -2.19
CA PRO A 127 -11.75 12.96 -2.20
C PRO A 127 -11.75 11.88 -3.29
N ILE A 128 -12.32 10.71 -3.01
CA ILE A 128 -12.35 9.57 -3.94
C ILE A 128 -13.75 9.01 -4.09
N ASN A 129 -14.04 8.49 -5.29
CA ASN A 129 -15.28 7.80 -5.65
C ASN A 129 -15.02 6.44 -6.31
N SER A 130 -13.79 5.92 -6.16
CA SER A 130 -13.37 4.60 -6.61
C SER A 130 -12.88 3.73 -5.46
N TRP A 131 -12.91 2.42 -5.69
CA TRP A 131 -12.45 1.41 -4.75
C TRP A 131 -10.95 1.15 -4.79
N LEU A 132 -10.27 1.75 -5.76
CA LEU A 132 -8.83 1.90 -5.79
C LEU A 132 -8.48 3.39 -5.68
N PRO A 133 -7.42 3.77 -4.94
CA PRO A 133 -7.03 5.16 -4.79
C PRO A 133 -6.49 5.69 -6.12
N PRO A 134 -6.60 6.99 -6.43
CA PRO A 134 -6.19 7.57 -7.72
C PRO A 134 -4.73 7.33 -8.11
N VAL A 135 -3.86 7.06 -7.14
CA VAL A 135 -2.45 6.74 -7.38
C VAL A 135 -2.22 5.32 -7.90
N SER A 136 -3.19 4.40 -7.70
CA SER A 136 -3.07 3.02 -8.18
C SER A 136 -2.95 2.99 -9.71
N PRO A 137 -2.02 2.21 -10.28
CA PRO A 137 -1.90 2.04 -11.74
C PRO A 137 -3.09 1.31 -12.37
N TRP A 138 -4.02 0.81 -11.55
CA TRP A 138 -5.25 0.12 -11.96
C TRP A 138 -6.51 0.96 -11.74
N ALA A 139 -6.40 2.17 -11.18
CA ALA A 139 -7.55 3.01 -10.90
C ALA A 139 -8.15 3.59 -12.20
N LEU A 140 -9.49 3.54 -12.30
CA LEU A 140 -10.19 4.26 -13.37
C LEU A 140 -10.08 5.78 -13.17
N ALA A 141 -9.76 6.50 -14.25
CA ALA A 141 -9.71 7.98 -14.22
C ALA A 141 -11.03 8.63 -13.80
N SER A 142 -12.16 7.96 -14.01
CA SER A 142 -13.48 8.42 -13.54
C SER A 142 -13.64 8.39 -12.02
N GLY A 143 -12.79 7.66 -11.30
CA GLY A 143 -12.84 7.48 -9.85
C GLY A 143 -12.61 8.76 -9.05
N ALA A 144 -12.01 9.79 -9.64
CA ALA A 144 -11.80 11.09 -9.00
C ALA A 144 -12.92 12.10 -9.29
N ARG A 145 -13.92 11.76 -10.12
CA ARG A 145 -15.02 12.69 -10.44
C ARG A 145 -15.91 12.89 -9.22
N ASP A 146 -16.23 14.14 -8.91
CA ASP A 146 -17.20 14.44 -7.85
C ASP A 146 -18.59 13.94 -8.24
N ILE A 147 -19.27 13.29 -7.29
CA ILE A 147 -20.62 12.74 -7.44
C ILE A 147 -21.61 13.38 -6.46
N TYR A 148 -21.19 14.40 -5.72
CA TYR A 148 -22.04 15.11 -4.78
C TYR A 148 -23.17 15.85 -5.53
N ASP A 149 -24.39 15.33 -5.37
CA ASP A 149 -25.63 15.86 -5.96
C ASP A 149 -26.83 15.41 -5.11
N PRO A 150 -27.03 16.01 -3.91
CA PRO A 150 -28.12 15.62 -3.01
C PRO A 150 -29.50 15.87 -3.62
N GLU A 151 -29.65 16.86 -4.52
CA GLU A 151 -30.90 17.11 -5.22
C GLU A 151 -31.19 16.02 -6.26
N GLY A 152 -30.18 15.60 -7.02
CA GLY A 152 -30.29 14.46 -7.94
C GLY A 152 -30.54 13.15 -7.20
N ALA A 153 -29.94 12.96 -6.03
CA ALA A 153 -30.22 11.83 -5.15
C ALA A 153 -31.70 11.81 -4.73
N ALA A 154 -32.24 12.95 -4.31
CA ALA A 154 -33.65 13.08 -3.94
C ALA A 154 -34.57 12.76 -5.13
N ARG A 155 -34.33 13.34 -6.32
CA ARG A 155 -35.11 13.05 -7.54
C ARG A 155 -35.08 11.57 -7.91
N MET A 156 -33.91 10.93 -7.85
CA MET A 156 -33.74 9.50 -8.14
C MET A 156 -34.56 8.62 -7.19
N LEU A 157 -34.61 8.97 -5.91
CA LEU A 157 -35.41 8.26 -4.91
C LEU A 157 -36.91 8.50 -5.12
N GLU A 158 -37.32 9.73 -5.41
CA GLU A 158 -38.72 10.10 -5.68
C GLU A 158 -39.27 9.36 -6.92
N GLU A 159 -38.51 9.29 -8.01
CA GLU A 159 -38.88 8.53 -9.22
C GLU A 159 -39.08 7.02 -8.95
N ARG A 160 -38.46 6.49 -7.90
CA ARG A 160 -38.61 5.11 -7.44
C ARG A 160 -39.70 4.93 -6.38
N GLY A 161 -40.43 5.99 -6.05
CA GLY A 161 -41.55 5.97 -5.10
C GLY A 161 -41.15 6.15 -3.64
N TYR A 162 -39.89 6.46 -3.34
CA TYR A 162 -39.52 6.85 -1.98
C TYR A 162 -40.11 8.22 -1.67
N THR A 163 -40.65 8.39 -0.47
CA THR A 163 -41.25 9.66 -0.02
C THR A 163 -40.55 10.15 1.24
N ARG A 164 -40.92 11.34 1.72
CA ARG A 164 -40.47 11.84 3.03
C ARG A 164 -41.65 11.91 4.00
N ASP A 165 -41.38 11.74 5.28
CA ASP A 165 -42.35 11.98 6.34
C ASP A 165 -42.38 13.45 6.78
N GLY A 166 -43.25 13.79 7.73
CA GLY A 166 -43.38 15.17 8.23
C GLY A 166 -42.12 15.73 8.92
N SER A 167 -41.16 14.87 9.25
CA SER A 167 -39.84 15.24 9.80
C SER A 167 -38.76 15.34 8.73
N GLY A 168 -39.09 15.05 7.47
CA GLY A 168 -38.16 15.08 6.34
C GLY A 168 -37.40 13.77 6.09
N PHE A 169 -37.66 12.71 6.87
CA PHE A 169 -36.98 11.42 6.74
C PHE A 169 -37.63 10.52 5.69
N LEU A 170 -36.79 9.71 5.02
CA LEU A 170 -37.20 8.84 3.94
C LEU A 170 -38.14 7.72 4.39
N ARG A 171 -39.10 7.40 3.51
CA ARG A 171 -39.96 6.23 3.54
C ARG A 171 -39.77 5.44 2.25
N ALA A 172 -39.78 4.12 2.40
CA ALA A 172 -39.78 3.21 1.25
C ALA A 172 -41.09 3.32 0.45
N PRO A 173 -41.14 2.83 -0.79
CA PRO A 173 -42.35 2.89 -1.64
C PRO A 173 -43.59 2.20 -1.05
N ASP A 174 -43.40 1.27 -0.13
CA ASP A 174 -44.48 0.62 0.63
C ASP A 174 -44.91 1.39 1.90
N GLY A 175 -44.37 2.59 2.12
CA GLY A 175 -44.67 3.46 3.24
C GLY A 175 -43.87 3.18 4.52
N ARG A 176 -43.05 2.12 4.56
CA ARG A 176 -42.22 1.81 5.73
C ARG A 176 -41.20 2.94 5.99
N PRO A 177 -41.09 3.44 7.23
CA PRO A 177 -40.07 4.44 7.56
C PRO A 177 -38.68 3.81 7.55
N PHE A 178 -37.67 4.60 7.18
CA PHE A 178 -36.28 4.18 7.34
C PHE A 178 -35.97 4.03 8.83
N PRO A 179 -35.31 2.94 9.27
CA PRO A 179 -34.90 2.78 10.66
C PRO A 179 -33.83 3.82 11.00
N LYS A 180 -33.67 4.15 12.28
CA LYS A 180 -32.46 4.85 12.72
C LYS A 180 -31.24 3.98 12.42
N MET A 181 -30.19 4.57 11.87
CA MET A 181 -28.99 3.85 11.43
C MET A 181 -27.76 4.44 12.09
N ALA A 182 -27.10 3.61 12.89
CA ALA A 182 -25.84 3.97 13.52
C ALA A 182 -24.66 3.78 12.55
N ILE A 183 -23.77 4.78 12.50
CA ILE A 183 -22.42 4.68 11.96
C ILE A 183 -21.50 4.26 13.09
N LEU A 184 -21.02 3.01 13.05
CA LEU A 184 -20.01 2.55 14.00
C LEU A 184 -18.70 3.27 13.72
N THR A 185 -18.11 3.87 14.75
CA THR A 185 -16.88 4.67 14.66
C THR A 185 -16.02 4.46 15.91
N PRO A 186 -14.68 4.51 15.82
CA PRO A 186 -13.82 4.47 17.00
C PRO A 186 -14.09 5.64 17.95
N LEU A 187 -13.77 5.46 19.23
CA LEU A 187 -13.82 6.54 20.23
C LEU A 187 -12.93 7.73 19.81
N ALA A 188 -13.48 8.95 19.90
CA ALA A 188 -12.77 10.19 19.54
C ALA A 188 -11.43 10.38 20.29
N ARG A 189 -11.33 9.88 21.53
CA ARG A 189 -10.07 9.93 22.30
C ARG A 189 -8.93 9.09 21.69
N LEU A 190 -9.25 8.09 20.87
CA LEU A 190 -8.29 7.21 20.20
C LEU A 190 -8.06 7.62 18.74
N ALA A 191 -9.14 8.02 18.05
CA ALA A 191 -9.10 8.41 16.65
C ALA A 191 -10.00 9.64 16.40
N PRO A 192 -9.57 10.84 16.85
CA PRO A 192 -10.41 12.05 16.83
C PRO A 192 -10.86 12.42 15.41
N THR A 193 -9.94 12.35 14.45
CA THR A 193 -10.20 12.63 13.03
C THR A 193 -11.25 11.69 12.43
N THR A 194 -11.22 10.40 12.77
CA THR A 194 -12.20 9.43 12.27
C THR A 194 -13.59 9.65 12.89
N ALA A 195 -13.64 10.01 14.18
CA ALA A 195 -14.89 10.29 14.87
C ALA A 195 -15.57 11.54 14.29
N GLU A 196 -14.83 12.65 14.13
CA GLU A 196 -15.33 13.88 13.51
C GLU A 196 -15.81 13.65 12.06
N LEU A 197 -15.08 12.83 11.29
CA LEU A 197 -15.49 12.47 9.95
C LEU A 197 -16.81 11.69 9.94
N ALA A 198 -16.99 10.75 10.87
CA ALA A 198 -18.24 10.00 10.99
C ALA A 198 -19.43 10.92 11.33
N GLU A 199 -19.22 11.95 12.16
CA GLU A 199 -20.24 12.96 12.47
C GLU A 199 -20.64 13.76 11.21
N LEU A 200 -19.67 14.26 10.44
CA LEU A 200 -19.96 14.99 9.19
C LEU A 200 -20.68 14.13 8.15
N ILE A 201 -20.35 12.83 8.07
CA ILE A 201 -21.09 11.88 7.23
C ILE A 201 -22.53 11.73 7.74
N ALA A 202 -22.73 11.53 9.05
CA ALA A 202 -24.06 11.39 9.63
C ALA A 202 -24.92 12.65 9.39
N ASP A 203 -24.34 13.84 9.53
CA ASP A 203 -25.01 15.11 9.25
C ASP A 203 -25.43 15.23 7.77
N SER A 204 -24.53 14.87 6.86
CA SER A 204 -24.80 14.86 5.41
C SER A 204 -25.96 13.92 5.05
N LEU A 205 -25.96 12.72 5.62
CA LEU A 205 -27.01 11.73 5.42
C LEU A 205 -28.34 12.17 6.06
N THR A 206 -28.29 12.75 7.25
CA THR A 206 -29.46 13.30 7.96
C THR A 206 -30.12 14.43 7.16
N ALA A 207 -29.33 15.36 6.62
CA ALA A 207 -29.82 16.42 5.75
C ALA A 207 -30.49 15.86 4.48
N ALA A 208 -29.99 14.74 3.96
CA ALA A 208 -30.59 14.05 2.82
C ALA A 208 -31.84 13.22 3.16
N GLY A 209 -32.21 13.10 4.44
CA GLY A 209 -33.40 12.38 4.91
C GLY A 209 -33.13 10.95 5.38
N PHE A 210 -31.87 10.54 5.50
CA PHE A 210 -31.50 9.27 6.14
C PHE A 210 -31.33 9.51 7.65
N PRO A 211 -32.08 8.86 8.54
CA PRO A 211 -31.95 9.07 9.99
C PRO A 211 -30.66 8.44 10.54
N ALA A 212 -29.53 9.11 10.32
CA ALA A 212 -28.19 8.66 10.64
C ALA A 212 -27.66 9.29 11.94
N GLU A 213 -27.00 8.49 12.78
CA GLU A 213 -26.30 8.96 13.99
C GLU A 213 -24.98 8.19 14.17
N THR A 214 -24.04 8.71 14.93
CA THR A 214 -22.78 8.00 15.22
C THR A 214 -22.92 7.15 16.48
N GLU A 215 -22.30 5.95 16.48
CA GLU A 215 -22.16 5.10 17.66
C GLU A 215 -20.67 4.84 17.95
N PRO A 216 -20.03 5.69 18.79
CA PRO A 216 -18.62 5.53 19.13
C PRO A 216 -18.37 4.30 20.02
N MET A 217 -17.36 3.50 19.68
CA MET A 217 -16.98 2.32 20.46
C MET A 217 -15.49 1.95 20.35
N ASP A 218 -15.07 0.95 21.14
CA ASP A 218 -13.74 0.38 20.99
C ASP A 218 -13.56 -0.29 19.62
N PHE A 219 -12.37 -0.17 19.02
CA PHE A 219 -12.10 -0.68 17.68
C PHE A 219 -12.25 -2.20 17.60
N SER A 220 -11.80 -2.95 18.61
CA SER A 220 -11.94 -4.41 18.61
C SER A 220 -13.40 -4.85 18.67
N THR A 221 -14.23 -4.13 19.43
CA THR A 221 -15.69 -4.32 19.46
C THR A 221 -16.33 -4.00 18.11
N MET A 222 -15.89 -2.92 17.45
CA MET A 222 -16.39 -2.55 16.12
C MET A 222 -16.09 -3.64 15.09
N ILE A 223 -14.86 -4.17 15.06
CA ILE A 223 -14.49 -5.29 14.18
C ILE A 223 -15.33 -6.53 14.49
N ALA A 224 -15.52 -6.88 15.76
CA ALA A 224 -16.35 -8.03 16.13
C ALA A 224 -17.82 -7.90 15.66
N ARG A 225 -18.39 -6.68 15.69
CA ARG A 225 -19.74 -6.42 15.15
C ARG A 225 -19.78 -6.51 13.63
N LEU A 226 -18.77 -5.99 12.94
CA LEU A 226 -18.62 -6.08 11.48
C LEU A 226 -18.53 -7.54 11.02
N ASP A 227 -17.73 -8.36 11.70
CA ASP A 227 -17.58 -9.79 11.40
C ASP A 227 -18.90 -10.57 11.50
N ARG A 228 -19.76 -10.15 12.44
CA ARG A 228 -21.10 -10.74 12.66
C ARG A 228 -22.21 -10.08 11.82
N LYS A 229 -21.89 -9.06 11.03
CA LYS A 229 -22.86 -8.22 10.30
C LYS A 229 -23.89 -7.54 11.21
N GLU A 230 -23.53 -7.29 12.46
CA GLU A 230 -24.37 -6.63 13.48
C GLU A 230 -24.22 -5.10 13.42
N TYR A 231 -24.39 -4.52 12.24
CA TYR A 231 -24.22 -3.09 12.00
C TYR A 231 -25.11 -2.60 10.85
N SER A 232 -25.43 -1.31 10.82
CA SER A 232 -26.08 -0.67 9.67
C SER A 232 -25.04 0.01 8.78
N MET A 233 -24.26 0.92 9.38
CA MET A 233 -23.13 1.59 8.75
C MET A 233 -21.89 1.52 9.64
N ALA A 234 -20.70 1.62 9.05
CA ALA A 234 -19.45 1.74 9.80
C ALA A 234 -18.41 2.48 8.98
N VAL A 235 -17.41 3.07 9.65
CA VAL A 235 -16.27 3.69 8.97
C VAL A 235 -15.00 2.87 9.16
N LEU A 236 -14.28 2.63 8.05
CA LEU A 236 -12.98 1.95 8.07
C LEU A 236 -12.04 2.51 7.01
N ALA A 237 -10.75 2.39 7.30
CA ALA A 237 -9.69 2.77 6.39
C ALA A 237 -8.67 1.66 6.24
N TRP A 238 -8.05 1.58 5.07
CA TRP A 238 -7.02 0.61 4.74
C TRP A 238 -5.87 1.29 4.00
N SER A 239 -4.66 0.77 4.22
CA SER A 239 -3.58 0.91 3.26
C SER A 239 -3.73 -0.22 2.24
N LEU A 240 -3.97 0.13 0.97
CA LEU A 240 -4.22 -0.83 -0.09
C LEU A 240 -2.93 -1.23 -0.81
N GLY A 241 -2.94 -2.41 -1.42
CA GLY A 241 -1.85 -2.87 -2.26
C GLY A 241 -1.80 -2.13 -3.60
N ARG A 242 -0.63 -2.15 -4.24
CA ARG A 242 -0.41 -1.67 -5.62
C ARG A 242 -1.33 -2.36 -6.62
N ASN A 243 -1.52 -3.65 -6.44
CA ASN A 243 -2.38 -4.48 -7.26
C ASN A 243 -3.85 -4.34 -6.84
N PRO A 244 -4.80 -4.63 -7.73
CA PRO A 244 -6.22 -4.48 -7.46
C PRO A 244 -6.81 -5.68 -6.70
N ASP A 245 -6.02 -6.39 -5.89
CA ASP A 245 -6.43 -7.61 -5.17
C ASP A 245 -7.50 -7.32 -4.10
N SER A 246 -7.50 -6.12 -3.56
CA SER A 246 -8.53 -5.62 -2.65
C SER A 246 -9.94 -5.68 -3.25
N LEU A 247 -10.08 -5.56 -4.57
CA LEU A 247 -11.39 -5.67 -5.24
C LEU A 247 -12.01 -7.06 -5.02
N TYR A 248 -11.22 -8.13 -5.17
CA TYR A 248 -11.70 -9.50 -4.89
C TYR A 248 -11.95 -9.67 -3.39
N SER A 249 -10.95 -9.32 -2.57
CA SER A 249 -10.99 -9.56 -1.13
C SER A 249 -12.18 -8.89 -0.46
N PHE A 250 -12.54 -7.67 -0.88
CA PHE A 250 -13.59 -6.88 -0.23
C PHE A 250 -14.98 -7.10 -0.81
N TYR A 251 -15.12 -7.63 -2.03
CA TYR A 251 -16.41 -7.63 -2.73
C TYR A 251 -16.81 -8.93 -3.42
N HIS A 252 -15.96 -9.95 -3.48
CA HIS A 252 -16.38 -11.25 -3.97
C HIS A 252 -17.30 -11.95 -2.96
N SER A 253 -18.36 -12.61 -3.40
CA SER A 253 -19.33 -13.29 -2.53
C SER A 253 -18.68 -14.40 -1.69
N SER A 254 -17.65 -15.07 -2.22
CA SER A 254 -16.89 -16.10 -1.46
C SER A 254 -16.12 -15.54 -0.26
N MET A 255 -15.96 -14.21 -0.16
CA MET A 255 -15.27 -13.55 0.94
C MET A 255 -16.24 -13.13 2.07
N ASP A 256 -17.53 -13.47 1.94
CA ASP A 256 -18.56 -13.23 2.94
C ASP A 256 -18.80 -14.47 3.79
N PHE A 257 -17.88 -14.71 4.71
CA PHE A 257 -17.93 -15.72 5.76
C PHE A 257 -17.51 -15.08 7.10
N PRO A 258 -17.70 -15.74 8.26
CA PRO A 258 -17.27 -15.18 9.54
C PRO A 258 -15.79 -14.78 9.56
N GLY A 259 -15.49 -13.49 9.76
CA GLY A 259 -14.13 -12.93 9.68
C GLY A 259 -13.60 -12.66 8.26
N GLY A 260 -14.44 -12.83 7.24
CA GLY A 260 -14.11 -12.54 5.84
C GLY A 260 -14.15 -11.06 5.51
N TYR A 261 -13.34 -10.65 4.51
CA TYR A 261 -13.15 -9.26 4.14
C TYR A 261 -14.29 -8.63 3.32
N ASN A 262 -15.25 -9.43 2.82
CA ASN A 262 -16.49 -8.87 2.28
C ASN A 262 -17.38 -8.39 3.42
N MET A 263 -16.96 -7.29 4.04
CA MET A 263 -17.60 -6.70 5.21
C MET A 263 -19.01 -6.21 4.88
N THR A 264 -19.22 -5.68 3.67
CA THR A 264 -20.52 -5.18 3.18
C THR A 264 -21.57 -6.26 2.95
N GLY A 265 -21.15 -7.51 2.73
CA GLY A 265 -22.04 -8.62 2.40
C GLY A 265 -22.64 -8.53 1.00
N VAL A 266 -21.99 -7.83 0.06
CA VAL A 266 -22.45 -7.73 -1.33
C VAL A 266 -22.36 -9.09 -2.03
N HIS A 267 -23.44 -9.47 -2.72
CA HIS A 267 -23.51 -10.65 -3.58
C HIS A 267 -24.08 -10.23 -4.93
N ASP A 268 -23.29 -10.31 -6.00
CA ASP A 268 -23.71 -10.05 -7.38
C ASP A 268 -22.91 -10.95 -8.33
N ALA A 269 -23.62 -11.77 -9.11
CA ALA A 269 -22.99 -12.77 -9.98
C ALA A 269 -22.15 -12.16 -11.11
N ARG A 270 -22.47 -10.95 -11.58
CA ARG A 270 -21.66 -10.25 -12.60
C ARG A 270 -20.36 -9.77 -11.97
N LEU A 271 -20.44 -9.20 -10.76
CA LEU A 271 -19.25 -8.76 -10.03
C LEU A 271 -18.35 -9.94 -9.68
N ASP A 272 -18.91 -11.05 -9.19
CA ASP A 272 -18.14 -12.26 -8.89
C ASP A 272 -17.41 -12.77 -10.13
N ALA A 273 -18.11 -12.90 -11.26
CA ALA A 273 -17.51 -13.36 -12.51
C ALA A 273 -16.39 -12.42 -13.00
N ALA A 274 -16.52 -11.11 -12.84
CA ALA A 274 -15.48 -10.14 -13.20
C ALA A 274 -14.27 -10.25 -12.27
N LEU A 275 -14.50 -10.41 -10.96
CA LEU A 275 -13.46 -10.57 -9.96
C LEU A 275 -12.72 -11.92 -10.09
N GLU A 276 -13.41 -13.00 -10.46
CA GLU A 276 -12.79 -14.30 -10.80
C GLU A 276 -11.91 -14.17 -12.04
N ARG A 277 -12.39 -13.53 -13.12
CA ARG A 277 -11.57 -13.24 -14.32
C ARG A 277 -10.35 -12.39 -13.98
N LEU A 278 -10.48 -11.43 -13.06
CA LEU A 278 -9.36 -10.64 -12.57
C LEU A 278 -8.35 -11.51 -11.83
N ARG A 279 -8.81 -12.30 -10.85
CA ARG A 279 -7.95 -13.13 -9.99
C ARG A 279 -7.22 -14.23 -10.75
N PHE A 280 -7.85 -14.78 -11.79
CA PHE A 280 -7.34 -15.89 -12.59
C PHE A 280 -7.01 -15.48 -14.04
N ALA A 281 -6.72 -14.21 -14.27
CA ALA A 281 -6.37 -13.69 -15.59
C ALA A 281 -5.12 -14.41 -16.14
N PRO A 282 -5.07 -14.84 -17.41
CA PRO A 282 -3.91 -15.50 -18.00
C PRO A 282 -2.74 -14.55 -18.30
N ASP A 283 -3.04 -13.25 -18.44
CA ASP A 283 -2.10 -12.20 -18.80
C ASP A 283 -2.58 -10.85 -18.25
N GLU A 284 -1.69 -9.85 -18.30
CA GLU A 284 -1.94 -8.50 -17.78
C GLU A 284 -3.10 -7.80 -18.50
N ALA A 285 -3.22 -7.96 -19.82
CA ALA A 285 -4.27 -7.31 -20.60
C ALA A 285 -5.67 -7.80 -20.18
N SER A 286 -5.80 -9.11 -19.98
CA SER A 286 -7.01 -9.74 -19.45
C SER A 286 -7.31 -9.27 -18.02
N ALA A 287 -6.27 -9.16 -17.17
CA ALA A 287 -6.41 -8.64 -15.82
C ALA A 287 -6.91 -7.19 -15.83
N ARG A 288 -6.37 -6.32 -16.70
CA ARG A 288 -6.77 -4.91 -16.80
C ARG A 288 -8.22 -4.78 -17.24
N ALA A 289 -8.62 -5.52 -18.27
CA ALA A 289 -10.01 -5.53 -18.73
C ALA A 289 -10.99 -5.98 -17.63
N ALA A 290 -10.64 -7.03 -16.87
CA ALA A 290 -11.49 -7.52 -15.78
C ALA A 290 -11.52 -6.55 -14.57
N SER A 291 -10.40 -5.89 -14.25
CA SER A 291 -10.35 -4.87 -13.21
C SER A 291 -11.23 -3.66 -13.55
N ASP A 292 -11.15 -3.19 -14.80
CA ASP A 292 -12.00 -2.13 -15.34
C ASP A 292 -13.49 -2.46 -15.22
N GLU A 293 -13.88 -3.68 -15.60
CA GLU A 293 -15.25 -4.16 -15.49
C GLU A 293 -15.72 -4.22 -14.03
N ALA A 294 -14.92 -4.82 -13.14
CA ALA A 294 -15.23 -4.90 -11.72
C ALA A 294 -15.43 -3.51 -11.09
N GLN A 295 -14.56 -2.55 -11.40
CA GLN A 295 -14.70 -1.17 -10.91
C GLN A 295 -15.97 -0.48 -11.43
N ARG A 296 -16.37 -0.71 -12.68
CA ARG A 296 -17.65 -0.20 -13.22
C ARG A 296 -18.86 -0.82 -12.53
N LEU A 297 -18.82 -2.13 -12.25
CA LEU A 297 -19.87 -2.83 -11.50
C LEU A 297 -19.93 -2.34 -10.05
N LEU A 298 -18.80 -2.08 -9.40
CA LEU A 298 -18.78 -1.48 -8.06
C LEU A 298 -19.39 -0.07 -8.07
N ALA A 299 -19.11 0.74 -9.10
CA ALA A 299 -19.75 2.04 -9.28
C ALA A 299 -21.27 1.92 -9.58
N GLU A 300 -21.72 0.81 -10.16
CA GLU A 300 -23.14 0.49 -10.33
C GLU A 300 -23.80 0.17 -8.98
N LEU A 301 -23.21 -0.79 -8.26
CA LEU A 301 -23.74 -1.44 -7.06
C LEU A 301 -23.55 -0.61 -5.79
N VAL A 302 -22.51 0.21 -5.71
CA VAL A 302 -22.12 1.04 -4.55
C VAL A 302 -22.16 0.25 -3.23
N PRO A 303 -21.41 -0.86 -3.09
CA PRO A 303 -21.49 -1.70 -1.88
C PRO A 303 -20.93 -1.01 -0.64
N SER A 304 -20.02 -0.07 -0.85
CA SER A 304 -19.51 0.86 0.15
C SER A 304 -19.37 2.24 -0.50
N VAL A 305 -19.10 3.25 0.29
CA VAL A 305 -18.95 4.62 -0.18
C VAL A 305 -17.49 5.03 0.07
N PRO A 306 -16.63 5.07 -0.97
CA PRO A 306 -15.31 5.67 -0.85
C PRO A 306 -15.45 7.15 -0.46
N ILE A 307 -14.58 7.65 0.43
CA ILE A 307 -14.65 9.02 0.95
C ILE A 307 -13.40 9.81 0.56
N TYR A 308 -12.22 9.37 1.00
CA TYR A 308 -10.96 10.06 0.70
C TYR A 308 -9.76 9.10 0.66
N SER A 309 -8.71 9.54 -0.01
CA SER A 309 -7.36 8.99 0.02
C SER A 309 -6.40 10.01 0.64
N ARG A 310 -5.39 9.53 1.37
CA ARG A 310 -4.43 10.40 2.08
C ARG A 310 -3.30 10.81 1.14
N ILE A 311 -2.87 12.07 1.25
CA ILE A 311 -1.56 12.50 0.72
C ILE A 311 -0.50 12.15 1.77
N SER A 312 0.46 11.32 1.41
CA SER A 312 1.65 11.04 2.21
C SER A 312 2.53 12.29 2.24
N VAL A 313 3.02 12.64 3.43
CA VAL A 313 3.88 13.81 3.63
C VAL A 313 5.15 13.37 4.35
N SER A 314 6.30 13.77 3.83
CA SER A 314 7.60 13.60 4.48
C SER A 314 8.30 14.95 4.56
N ALA A 315 9.21 15.11 5.52
CA ALA A 315 10.11 16.26 5.59
C ALA A 315 11.55 15.78 5.42
N ILE A 316 12.33 16.52 4.64
CA ILE A 316 13.74 16.22 4.41
C ILE A 316 14.62 17.44 4.64
N SER A 317 15.77 17.27 5.29
CA SER A 317 16.71 18.36 5.53
C SER A 317 17.21 18.97 4.21
N SER A 318 17.18 20.30 4.12
CA SER A 318 17.77 21.06 3.01
C SER A 318 19.29 20.94 2.92
N GLY A 319 19.91 20.31 3.93
CA GLY A 319 21.31 19.90 3.91
C GLY A 319 21.61 18.74 2.95
N TRP A 320 20.60 18.15 2.30
CA TRP A 320 20.74 17.10 1.29
C TRP A 320 20.23 17.56 -0.08
N LYS A 321 20.92 17.14 -1.14
CA LYS A 321 20.55 17.37 -2.54
C LYS A 321 20.35 16.03 -3.26
N ASN A 322 19.84 16.08 -4.49
CA ASN A 322 19.51 14.90 -5.31
C ASN A 322 18.47 14.00 -4.63
N ILE A 323 17.46 14.63 -4.03
CA ILE A 323 16.33 13.96 -3.40
C ILE A 323 15.34 13.53 -4.48
N PHE A 324 14.95 12.27 -4.45
CA PHE A 324 14.01 11.72 -5.42
C PHE A 324 12.58 11.86 -4.88
N THR A 325 11.70 12.55 -5.61
CA THR A 325 10.28 12.68 -5.26
C THR A 325 9.42 12.68 -6.53
N THR A 326 8.21 12.13 -6.45
CA THR A 326 7.20 12.18 -7.52
C THR A 326 5.83 12.50 -6.93
N ASP A 327 4.80 12.60 -7.77
CA ASP A 327 3.40 12.68 -7.31
C ASP A 327 2.92 11.39 -6.61
N LYS A 328 3.71 10.30 -6.68
CA LYS A 328 3.41 8.96 -6.14
C LYS A 328 4.40 8.48 -5.09
N MET A 329 5.48 9.23 -4.85
CA MET A 329 6.55 8.85 -3.93
C MET A 329 7.11 10.06 -3.18
N THR A 330 6.99 10.03 -1.85
CA THR A 330 7.60 10.99 -0.92
C THR A 330 9.11 10.79 -0.82
N ALA A 331 9.85 11.70 -0.18
CA ALA A 331 11.32 11.70 -0.17
C ALA A 331 11.95 10.53 0.59
N ASP A 332 11.20 9.87 1.46
CA ASP A 332 11.59 8.72 2.29
C ASP A 332 11.54 7.38 1.53
N ASN A 333 12.19 7.34 0.36
CA ASN A 333 12.17 6.19 -0.54
C ASN A 333 13.58 5.70 -0.90
N MET A 334 13.68 4.49 -1.46
CA MET A 334 14.95 3.87 -1.84
C MET A 334 15.72 4.72 -2.86
N TRP A 335 15.05 5.31 -3.86
CA TRP A 335 15.72 6.13 -4.88
C TRP A 335 16.43 7.34 -4.28
N THR A 336 15.82 8.01 -3.30
CA THR A 336 16.50 9.05 -2.52
C THR A 336 17.74 8.51 -1.83
N LEU A 337 17.66 7.33 -1.20
CA LEU A 337 18.83 6.72 -0.54
C LEU A 337 19.92 6.34 -1.55
N LEU A 338 19.57 6.09 -2.81
CA LEU A 338 20.54 5.83 -3.86
C LEU A 338 21.22 7.11 -4.38
N THR A 339 20.49 8.22 -4.46
CA THR A 339 20.97 9.44 -5.14
C THR A 339 21.40 10.58 -4.23
N ALA A 340 20.95 10.59 -2.97
CA ALA A 340 21.16 11.70 -2.05
C ALA A 340 22.63 11.94 -1.72
N GLU A 341 23.01 13.21 -1.65
CA GLU A 341 24.35 13.67 -1.26
C GLU A 341 24.25 14.89 -0.35
N PRO A 342 25.20 15.11 0.58
CA PRO A 342 25.21 16.33 1.38
C PRO A 342 25.40 17.55 0.48
N ALA A 343 24.54 18.54 0.65
CA ALA A 343 24.62 19.81 -0.08
C ALA A 343 25.94 20.55 0.20
N GLY A 344 26.45 20.45 1.44
CA GLY A 344 27.73 21.04 1.86
C GLY A 344 28.99 20.24 1.47
N GLY A 345 28.86 19.16 0.71
CA GLY A 345 29.99 18.38 0.17
C GLY A 345 30.73 17.48 1.17
N LYS A 346 30.63 17.71 2.48
CA LYS A 346 31.21 16.82 3.50
C LYS A 346 30.30 15.62 3.75
N MET A 347 30.78 14.42 3.43
CA MET A 347 30.06 13.17 3.68
C MET A 347 29.81 12.94 5.17
N ARG A 348 28.61 12.49 5.50
CA ARG A 348 28.16 12.09 6.85
C ARG A 348 26.99 11.11 6.71
N PRO A 349 26.65 10.34 7.76
CA PRO A 349 25.44 9.53 7.75
C PRO A 349 24.19 10.34 7.42
N LEU A 350 23.34 9.80 6.56
CA LEU A 350 21.95 10.25 6.41
C LEU A 350 21.13 9.64 7.55
N ARG A 351 20.47 10.48 8.34
CA ARG A 351 19.66 10.04 9.49
C ARG A 351 18.20 9.96 9.10
N MET A 352 17.67 8.75 9.01
CA MET A 352 16.29 8.46 8.60
C MET A 352 15.47 7.96 9.79
N LEU A 353 14.19 8.28 9.85
CA LEU A 353 13.31 7.82 10.91
C LEU A 353 13.07 6.31 10.81
N LEU A 354 13.15 5.63 11.95
CA LEU A 354 12.57 4.33 12.21
C LEU A 354 11.58 4.49 13.38
N PRO A 355 10.26 4.57 13.13
CA PRO A 355 9.30 5.01 14.14
C PRO A 355 9.01 3.95 15.22
N GLU A 356 9.47 2.71 15.03
CA GLU A 356 9.39 1.64 16.02
C GLU A 356 10.61 0.73 15.90
N GLU A 357 11.04 0.17 17.02
CA GLU A 357 12.14 -0.77 17.06
C GLU A 357 11.82 -2.06 16.27
N PRO A 358 12.76 -2.57 15.44
CA PRO A 358 12.58 -3.87 14.80
C PRO A 358 12.44 -4.98 15.85
N ARG A 359 11.36 -5.76 15.76
CA ARG A 359 11.10 -6.87 16.70
C ARG A 359 12.21 -7.93 16.66
N ASN A 360 12.71 -8.19 15.46
CA ASN A 360 13.91 -8.98 15.18
C ASN A 360 14.39 -8.65 13.75
N LEU A 361 15.60 -9.09 13.40
CA LEU A 361 16.16 -8.99 12.05
C LEU A 361 16.38 -10.38 11.41
N ASN A 362 15.63 -11.40 11.85
CA ASN A 362 15.61 -12.71 11.19
C ASN A 362 14.62 -12.64 10.00
N PRO A 363 15.09 -12.69 8.74
CA PRO A 363 14.23 -12.55 7.56
C PRO A 363 13.18 -13.66 7.40
N PHE A 364 13.30 -14.77 8.12
CA PHE A 364 12.39 -15.91 8.03
C PHE A 364 11.24 -15.82 9.04
N THR A 365 11.39 -15.05 10.12
CA THR A 365 10.37 -14.86 11.17
C THR A 365 9.89 -13.42 11.33
N ALA A 366 10.60 -12.44 10.75
CA ALA A 366 10.22 -11.03 10.78
C ALA A 366 8.86 -10.79 10.11
N SER A 367 7.91 -10.27 10.89
CA SER A 367 6.55 -9.96 10.41
C SER A 367 6.21 -8.47 10.44
N SER A 368 6.91 -7.66 11.23
CA SER A 368 6.61 -6.21 11.34
C SER A 368 7.10 -5.43 10.13
N ALA A 369 6.39 -4.35 9.78
CA ALA A 369 6.80 -3.44 8.70
C ALA A 369 8.17 -2.82 8.98
N TYR A 370 8.48 -2.49 10.23
CA TYR A 370 9.74 -1.84 10.64
C TYR A 370 10.95 -2.77 10.53
N SER A 371 10.79 -4.07 10.83
CA SER A 371 11.83 -5.06 10.51
C SER A 371 12.09 -5.11 9.01
N TRP A 372 11.05 -5.04 8.18
CA TRP A 372 11.19 -5.04 6.72
C TRP A 372 11.66 -3.72 6.11
N GLN A 373 11.51 -2.60 6.82
CA GLN A 373 12.15 -1.34 6.45
C GLN A 373 13.67 -1.45 6.52
N VAL A 374 14.21 -2.26 7.46
CA VAL A 374 15.64 -2.58 7.56
C VAL A 374 16.02 -3.71 6.59
N LEU A 375 15.30 -4.84 6.62
CA LEU A 375 15.64 -6.01 5.80
C LEU A 375 15.51 -5.74 4.28
N GLY A 376 14.58 -4.87 3.87
CA GLY A 376 14.44 -4.43 2.48
C GLY A 376 15.60 -3.57 1.97
N MET A 377 16.48 -3.08 2.85
CA MET A 377 17.74 -2.44 2.46
C MET A 377 18.84 -3.48 2.16
N ILE A 378 18.67 -4.71 2.63
CA ILE A 378 19.65 -5.80 2.59
C ILE A 378 19.29 -6.82 1.50
N TYR A 379 18.01 -7.12 1.32
CA TYR A 379 17.53 -8.14 0.39
C TYR A 379 16.71 -7.50 -0.73
N GLU A 380 17.02 -7.90 -1.97
CA GLU A 380 16.37 -7.40 -3.18
C GLU A 380 15.45 -8.46 -3.80
N THR A 381 14.47 -8.00 -4.57
CA THR A 381 13.49 -8.83 -5.29
C THR A 381 13.84 -8.95 -6.79
N MET A 382 13.18 -9.87 -7.51
CA MET A 382 13.42 -10.02 -8.95
C MET A 382 12.84 -8.87 -9.77
N ILE A 383 11.66 -8.38 -9.37
CA ILE A 383 11.01 -7.21 -9.96
C ILE A 383 10.94 -6.09 -8.93
N GLY A 384 11.11 -4.85 -9.40
CA GLY A 384 10.94 -3.63 -8.62
C GLY A 384 9.69 -2.88 -9.06
N THR A 385 9.50 -1.69 -8.51
CA THR A 385 8.38 -0.80 -8.85
C THR A 385 8.90 0.50 -9.43
N ASP A 386 8.46 0.84 -10.64
CA ASP A 386 8.81 2.10 -11.28
C ASP A 386 8.24 3.28 -10.46
N PRO A 387 9.07 4.25 -10.04
CA PRO A 387 8.61 5.29 -9.12
C PRO A 387 7.72 6.37 -9.74
N TYR A 388 7.57 6.39 -11.07
CA TYR A 388 6.73 7.33 -11.80
C TYR A 388 5.38 6.74 -12.19
N THR A 389 5.36 5.46 -12.54
CA THR A 389 4.17 4.74 -13.05
C THR A 389 3.59 3.76 -12.04
N LEU A 390 4.38 3.31 -11.06
CA LEU A 390 4.10 2.19 -10.16
C LEU A 390 3.90 0.85 -10.88
N GLU A 391 4.30 0.75 -12.14
CA GLU A 391 4.30 -0.52 -12.87
C GLU A 391 5.53 -1.36 -12.51
N ASP A 392 5.52 -2.61 -12.94
CA ASP A 392 6.64 -3.53 -12.71
C ASP A 392 7.86 -3.06 -13.49
N MET A 393 9.03 -3.06 -12.84
CA MET A 393 10.29 -2.73 -13.49
C MET A 393 11.39 -3.76 -13.17
N PRO A 394 12.43 -3.86 -14.01
CA PRO A 394 13.59 -4.72 -13.74
C PRO A 394 14.29 -4.42 -12.40
N ALA A 395 14.45 -5.44 -11.54
CA ALA A 395 15.31 -5.40 -10.35
C ALA A 395 16.45 -6.42 -10.48
N LEU A 396 16.47 -7.55 -9.76
CA LEU A 396 17.46 -8.61 -10.03
C LEU A 396 17.23 -9.26 -11.41
N ALA A 397 15.97 -9.35 -11.87
CA ALA A 397 15.64 -9.77 -13.22
C ALA A 397 15.79 -8.61 -14.22
N GLU A 398 16.39 -8.87 -15.38
CA GLU A 398 16.38 -7.95 -16.52
C GLU A 398 15.10 -8.03 -17.33
N SER A 399 14.46 -9.20 -17.36
CA SER A 399 13.20 -9.45 -18.02
C SER A 399 12.49 -10.66 -17.43
N TRP A 400 11.18 -10.76 -17.70
CA TRP A 400 10.37 -11.90 -17.33
C TRP A 400 9.27 -12.16 -18.36
N SER A 401 8.69 -13.36 -18.32
CA SER A 401 7.49 -13.70 -19.07
C SER A 401 6.53 -14.49 -18.21
N VAL A 402 5.23 -14.21 -18.36
CA VAL A 402 4.13 -14.98 -17.77
C VAL A 402 3.36 -15.64 -18.90
N ARG A 403 3.25 -16.97 -18.87
CA ARG A 403 2.52 -17.74 -19.89
C ARG A 403 1.54 -18.70 -19.25
N THR A 404 0.45 -18.99 -19.96
CA THR A 404 -0.39 -20.14 -19.63
C THR A 404 0.04 -21.32 -20.47
N GLU A 405 0.42 -22.42 -19.82
CA GLU A 405 0.81 -23.68 -20.44
C GLU A 405 -0.25 -24.76 -20.13
N GLY A 406 -0.25 -25.84 -20.91
CA GLY A 406 -1.22 -26.94 -20.77
C GLY A 406 -2.60 -26.67 -21.40
N GLU A 407 -3.48 -27.66 -21.34
CA GLU A 407 -4.82 -27.62 -21.95
C GLU A 407 -5.90 -28.07 -20.95
N GLY A 408 -7.12 -27.57 -21.13
CA GLY A 408 -8.26 -27.95 -20.29
C GLY A 408 -8.01 -27.75 -18.80
N ALA A 409 -8.15 -28.83 -18.02
CA ALA A 409 -7.95 -28.82 -16.56
C ALA A 409 -6.47 -28.78 -16.14
N GLU A 410 -5.53 -29.06 -17.05
CA GLU A 410 -4.08 -29.05 -16.78
C GLU A 410 -3.44 -27.67 -17.02
N ARG A 411 -4.27 -26.65 -17.34
CA ARG A 411 -3.79 -25.29 -17.55
C ARG A 411 -3.14 -24.73 -16.29
N HIS A 412 -1.95 -24.18 -16.45
CA HIS A 412 -1.15 -23.67 -15.36
C HIS A 412 -0.28 -22.49 -15.80
N THR A 413 0.22 -21.70 -14.86
CA THR A 413 1.09 -20.56 -15.18
C THR A 413 2.56 -20.98 -15.17
N GLU A 414 3.27 -20.63 -16.24
CA GLU A 414 4.73 -20.69 -16.30
C GLU A 414 5.31 -19.27 -16.21
N LEU A 415 6.24 -19.08 -15.27
CA LEU A 415 7.05 -17.88 -15.12
C LEU A 415 8.48 -18.18 -15.55
N VAL A 416 9.04 -17.31 -16.38
CA VAL A 416 10.48 -17.34 -16.70
C VAL A 416 11.07 -15.99 -16.36
N PHE A 417 12.05 -15.96 -15.47
CA PHE A 417 12.82 -14.77 -15.13
C PHE A 417 14.23 -14.92 -15.69
N ARG A 418 14.71 -13.88 -16.34
CA ARG A 418 16.11 -13.77 -16.74
C ARG A 418 16.80 -12.77 -15.80
N LEU A 419 17.75 -13.24 -15.01
CA LEU A 419 18.55 -12.41 -14.10
C LEU A 419 19.57 -11.59 -14.88
N LYS A 420 19.89 -10.41 -14.34
CA LYS A 420 21.02 -9.60 -14.82
C LYS A 420 22.33 -10.37 -14.67
N ASP A 421 23.24 -10.22 -15.62
CA ASP A 421 24.58 -10.80 -15.49
C ASP A 421 25.42 -10.00 -14.49
N GLY A 422 26.42 -10.64 -13.88
CA GLY A 422 27.37 -10.00 -12.98
C GLY A 422 26.84 -9.65 -11.58
N LEU A 423 25.61 -10.05 -11.23
CA LEU A 423 25.04 -9.86 -9.89
C LEU A 423 25.91 -10.52 -8.81
N LYS A 424 26.02 -9.84 -7.67
CA LYS A 424 26.87 -10.24 -6.55
C LYS A 424 26.18 -10.03 -5.21
N TRP A 425 26.50 -10.92 -4.28
CA TRP A 425 26.24 -10.72 -2.86
C TRP A 425 27.17 -9.66 -2.27
N SER A 426 26.85 -9.18 -1.08
CA SER A 426 27.63 -8.13 -0.40
C SER A 426 29.04 -8.55 0.03
N ASP A 427 29.38 -9.85 -0.05
CA ASP A 427 30.74 -10.38 0.10
C ASP A 427 31.49 -10.55 -1.24
N GLY A 428 30.86 -10.15 -2.35
CA GLY A 428 31.42 -10.22 -3.70
C GLY A 428 31.24 -11.56 -4.40
N SER A 429 30.70 -12.58 -3.74
CA SER A 429 30.37 -13.86 -4.37
C SER A 429 29.23 -13.71 -5.40
N PRO A 430 29.20 -14.53 -6.47
CA PRO A 430 28.18 -14.42 -7.51
C PRO A 430 26.79 -14.76 -6.97
N LEU A 431 25.80 -13.98 -7.41
CA LEU A 431 24.37 -14.28 -7.25
C LEU A 431 23.84 -14.87 -8.56
N THR A 432 23.09 -15.97 -8.48
CA THR A 432 22.60 -16.72 -9.64
C THR A 432 21.14 -17.15 -9.48
N ALA A 433 20.55 -17.68 -10.55
CA ALA A 433 19.18 -18.24 -10.51
C ALA A 433 19.05 -19.38 -9.49
N LEU A 434 20.16 -20.05 -9.16
CA LEU A 434 20.18 -21.11 -8.13
C LEU A 434 19.88 -20.57 -6.73
N ASP A 435 20.26 -19.33 -6.43
CA ASP A 435 19.95 -18.69 -5.15
C ASP A 435 18.45 -18.40 -5.03
N MET A 436 17.83 -17.89 -6.10
CA MET A 436 16.38 -17.68 -6.14
C MET A 436 15.61 -19.00 -6.02
N LYS A 437 16.04 -20.05 -6.74
CA LYS A 437 15.46 -21.38 -6.61
C LYS A 437 15.54 -21.88 -5.16
N ALA A 438 16.74 -21.81 -4.55
CA ALA A 438 16.92 -22.22 -3.16
C ALA A 438 16.06 -21.41 -2.19
N SER A 439 15.87 -20.12 -2.44
CA SER A 439 14.98 -19.25 -1.65
C SER A 439 13.53 -19.72 -1.72
N ILE A 440 13.00 -19.96 -2.94
CA ILE A 440 11.62 -20.42 -3.15
C ILE A 440 11.41 -21.79 -2.49
N ASP A 441 12.32 -22.73 -2.72
CA ASP A 441 12.25 -24.08 -2.17
C ASP A 441 12.29 -24.03 -0.62
N PHE A 442 13.21 -23.24 -0.05
CA PHE A 442 13.31 -23.07 1.40
C PHE A 442 12.05 -22.47 2.01
N ILE A 443 11.47 -21.43 1.39
CA ILE A 443 10.22 -20.81 1.85
C ILE A 443 9.09 -21.83 1.83
N LYS A 444 8.99 -22.62 0.75
CA LYS A 444 7.93 -23.60 0.54
C LYS A 444 8.04 -24.76 1.52
N ASP A 445 9.22 -25.35 1.64
CA ASP A 445 9.47 -26.55 2.44
C ASP A 445 9.30 -26.27 3.94
N ASN A 446 9.74 -25.09 4.38
CA ASN A 446 9.63 -24.67 5.77
C ASN A 446 8.35 -23.89 6.10
N LYS A 447 7.51 -23.60 5.10
CA LYS A 447 6.24 -22.86 5.22
C LYS A 447 6.40 -21.53 5.96
N LEU A 448 7.38 -20.73 5.54
CA LEU A 448 7.70 -19.45 6.17
C LEU A 448 6.45 -18.55 6.23
N PRO A 449 5.91 -18.20 7.41
CA PRO A 449 4.57 -17.63 7.53
C PRO A 449 4.30 -16.39 6.67
N ARG A 450 5.30 -15.51 6.52
CA ARG A 450 5.16 -14.27 5.73
C ARG A 450 5.05 -14.51 4.22
N PHE A 451 5.69 -15.55 3.70
CA PHE A 451 5.89 -15.75 2.26
C PHE A 451 5.25 -17.05 1.74
N PHE A 452 4.71 -17.88 2.62
CA PHE A 452 4.19 -19.19 2.25
C PHE A 452 3.05 -19.09 1.23
N ASP A 453 2.15 -18.12 1.38
CA ASP A 453 1.05 -17.91 0.44
C ASP A 453 1.51 -17.61 -0.99
N SER A 454 2.72 -17.06 -1.14
CA SER A 454 3.31 -16.74 -2.45
C SER A 454 3.88 -17.98 -3.16
N VAL A 455 4.33 -19.00 -2.40
CA VAL A 455 4.97 -20.20 -2.95
C VAL A 455 4.15 -21.49 -2.81
N LYS A 456 3.02 -21.47 -2.10
CA LYS A 456 2.19 -22.66 -1.86
C LYS A 456 1.72 -23.37 -3.13
N ASN A 457 1.56 -22.62 -4.22
CA ASN A 457 1.13 -23.12 -5.53
C ASN A 457 2.32 -23.44 -6.46
N VAL A 458 3.57 -23.33 -6.02
CA VAL A 458 4.71 -23.68 -6.87
C VAL A 458 4.69 -25.19 -7.12
N ARG A 459 4.56 -25.61 -8.38
CA ARG A 459 4.69 -27.02 -8.80
C ARG A 459 6.15 -27.41 -8.88
N LYS A 460 6.93 -26.57 -9.58
CA LYS A 460 8.29 -26.89 -10.01
C LYS A 460 9.12 -25.62 -10.14
N THR A 461 10.39 -25.71 -9.76
CA THR A 461 11.40 -24.66 -9.91
C THR A 461 12.63 -25.25 -10.59
N GLU A 462 13.09 -24.62 -11.66
CA GLU A 462 14.24 -25.05 -12.45
C GLU A 462 15.16 -23.88 -12.78
N THR A 463 16.42 -24.19 -12.97
CA THR A 463 17.44 -23.23 -13.43
C THR A 463 18.17 -23.82 -14.64
N PRO A 464 17.62 -23.66 -15.86
CA PRO A 464 18.23 -24.21 -17.08
C PRO A 464 19.67 -23.75 -17.30
N ASP A 465 20.00 -22.55 -16.82
CA ASP A 465 21.34 -21.99 -16.76
C ASP A 465 21.49 -21.11 -15.51
N ARG A 466 22.66 -20.48 -15.35
CA ARG A 466 22.99 -19.67 -14.16
C ARG A 466 22.18 -18.38 -14.01
N LEU A 467 21.53 -17.88 -15.06
CA LEU A 467 20.77 -16.62 -15.06
C LEU A 467 19.28 -16.83 -15.33
N THR A 468 18.84 -18.02 -15.74
CA THR A 468 17.43 -18.30 -16.02
C THR A 468 16.78 -19.04 -14.86
N LEU A 469 15.73 -18.47 -14.28
CA LEU A 469 14.83 -19.15 -13.35
C LEU A 469 13.50 -19.45 -14.06
N ARG A 470 13.06 -20.70 -14.02
CA ARG A 470 11.74 -21.13 -14.48
C ARG A 470 10.93 -21.64 -13.30
N VAL A 471 9.69 -21.17 -13.17
CA VAL A 471 8.75 -21.57 -12.11
C VAL A 471 7.41 -21.94 -12.73
N GLU A 472 6.94 -23.15 -12.46
CA GLU A 472 5.59 -23.60 -12.81
C GLU A 472 4.70 -23.47 -11.58
N MET A 473 3.52 -22.85 -11.74
CA MET A 473 2.56 -22.58 -10.68
C MET A 473 1.26 -23.32 -10.96
N ASP A 474 0.64 -23.91 -9.94
CA ASP A 474 -0.70 -24.48 -10.03
C ASP A 474 -1.74 -23.40 -10.29
N GLY A 475 -2.61 -23.65 -11.27
CA GLY A 475 -3.64 -22.72 -11.71
C GLY A 475 -3.13 -21.64 -12.67
N VAL A 476 -4.06 -20.86 -13.21
CA VAL A 476 -3.78 -19.77 -14.14
C VAL A 476 -3.97 -18.45 -13.42
N SER A 477 -2.91 -17.65 -13.31
CA SER A 477 -2.99 -16.29 -12.79
C SER A 477 -1.76 -15.46 -13.16
N TYR A 478 -1.99 -14.29 -13.76
CA TYR A 478 -0.98 -13.27 -14.02
C TYR A 478 -0.29 -12.83 -12.73
N TRP A 479 -1.05 -12.76 -11.63
CA TRP A 479 -0.57 -12.32 -10.31
C TRP A 479 0.44 -13.26 -9.66
N HIS A 480 0.66 -14.46 -10.22
CA HIS A 480 1.79 -15.28 -9.83
C HIS A 480 3.14 -14.61 -10.11
N LEU A 481 3.19 -13.64 -11.03
CA LEU A 481 4.34 -12.77 -11.23
C LEU A 481 4.73 -12.05 -9.94
N ASP A 482 3.80 -11.39 -9.25
CA ASP A 482 4.09 -10.69 -7.99
C ASP A 482 4.45 -11.66 -6.86
N ASN A 483 3.77 -12.81 -6.80
CA ASN A 483 4.05 -13.84 -5.81
C ASN A 483 5.51 -14.29 -5.84
N ILE A 484 6.07 -14.50 -7.03
CA ILE A 484 7.42 -15.04 -7.19
C ILE A 484 8.44 -13.91 -7.37
N GLY A 485 8.11 -12.93 -8.21
CA GLY A 485 8.95 -11.77 -8.51
C GLY A 485 9.20 -10.87 -7.30
N GLY A 486 8.23 -10.77 -6.39
CA GLY A 486 8.31 -9.97 -5.17
C GLY A 486 8.98 -10.66 -3.98
N LEU A 487 9.49 -11.90 -4.13
CA LEU A 487 10.20 -12.58 -3.04
C LEU A 487 11.61 -12.02 -2.86
N PRO A 488 12.06 -11.81 -1.61
CA PRO A 488 13.45 -11.49 -1.34
C PRO A 488 14.36 -12.66 -1.73
N CYS A 489 15.48 -12.36 -2.39
CA CYS A 489 16.51 -13.35 -2.67
C CYS A 489 17.36 -13.64 -1.43
N PHE A 490 17.47 -14.90 -1.04
CA PHE A 490 18.38 -15.37 0.01
C PHE A 490 19.55 -16.17 -0.60
N PRO A 491 20.77 -16.05 -0.06
CA PRO A 491 21.93 -16.76 -0.58
C PRO A 491 21.83 -18.25 -0.25
N LYS A 492 21.91 -19.12 -1.27
CA LYS A 492 21.80 -20.59 -1.08
C LYS A 492 22.79 -21.09 -0.03
N LYS A 493 24.03 -20.60 -0.09
CA LYS A 493 25.09 -21.00 0.85
C LYS A 493 24.77 -20.66 2.32
N ALA A 494 23.94 -19.65 2.57
CA ALA A 494 23.45 -19.37 3.92
C ALA A 494 22.31 -20.32 4.30
N LEU A 495 21.35 -20.52 3.39
CA LEU A 495 20.24 -21.44 3.59
C LEU A 495 20.72 -22.87 3.91
N ASP A 496 21.77 -23.35 3.22
CA ASP A 496 22.39 -24.65 3.44
C ASP A 496 22.98 -24.82 4.87
N MET A 497 23.26 -23.72 5.56
CA MET A 497 23.88 -23.72 6.89
C MET A 497 22.89 -23.46 8.04
N ILE A 498 21.64 -23.10 7.73
CA ILE A 498 20.62 -22.74 8.72
C ILE A 498 19.67 -23.92 8.91
N SER A 499 19.91 -24.69 9.97
CA SER A 499 19.06 -25.84 10.34
C SER A 499 17.85 -25.44 11.21
N ASP A 500 18.03 -24.51 12.13
CA ASP A 500 16.97 -23.95 12.98
C ASP A 500 16.69 -22.50 12.58
N TRP A 501 15.96 -22.33 11.49
CA TRP A 501 15.64 -21.02 10.93
C TRP A 501 14.71 -20.18 11.81
N GLN A 502 13.91 -20.83 12.66
CA GLN A 502 12.95 -20.17 13.55
C GLN A 502 13.67 -19.42 14.68
N ASN A 503 14.70 -20.05 15.25
CA ASN A 503 15.48 -19.47 16.34
C ASN A 503 16.82 -18.88 15.87
N TRP A 504 17.10 -18.88 14.57
CA TRP A 504 18.31 -18.27 14.04
C TRP A 504 18.36 -16.77 14.37
N ASP A 505 19.37 -16.39 15.14
CA ASP A 505 19.69 -14.98 15.39
C ASP A 505 20.87 -14.56 14.50
N PRO A 506 20.62 -13.77 13.44
CA PRO A 506 21.70 -13.28 12.59
C PRO A 506 22.66 -12.35 13.33
N LEU A 507 22.26 -11.72 14.44
CA LEU A 507 23.12 -10.80 15.20
C LEU A 507 23.85 -11.48 16.36
N GLY A 508 23.62 -12.78 16.55
CA GLY A 508 24.23 -13.56 17.62
C GLY A 508 25.74 -13.73 17.46
N ALA A 509 26.41 -14.14 18.55
CA ALA A 509 27.86 -14.34 18.58
C ALA A 509 28.38 -15.38 17.56
N GLU A 510 27.53 -16.31 17.14
CA GLU A 510 27.83 -17.40 16.21
C GLU A 510 27.54 -17.04 14.73
N ALA A 511 27.28 -15.78 14.41
CA ALA A 511 26.92 -15.34 13.07
C ALA A 511 28.07 -15.56 12.06
N LYS A 512 27.83 -16.37 11.02
CA LYS A 512 28.87 -16.84 10.07
C LYS A 512 28.99 -16.06 8.76
N PHE A 513 28.06 -15.14 8.45
CA PHE A 513 27.97 -14.50 7.13
C PHE A 513 28.00 -12.97 7.20
N GLY A 514 28.85 -12.31 6.40
CA GLY A 514 28.88 -10.84 6.29
C GLY A 514 29.21 -10.09 7.60
N PRO A 515 29.15 -8.75 7.61
CA PRO A 515 29.14 -7.99 8.85
C PRO A 515 27.84 -8.31 9.62
N ARG A 516 27.94 -9.09 10.70
CA ARG A 516 26.84 -9.47 11.61
C ARG A 516 25.73 -10.36 11.01
N GLY A 517 26.10 -11.41 10.27
CA GLY A 517 25.21 -12.54 9.93
C GLY A 517 24.29 -12.38 8.73
N LEU A 518 24.09 -11.18 8.19
CA LEU A 518 23.18 -10.90 7.08
C LEU A 518 23.94 -10.68 5.77
N LEU A 519 24.00 -11.73 4.94
CA LEU A 519 24.50 -11.64 3.57
C LEU A 519 23.36 -11.28 2.61
N GLY A 520 23.43 -10.09 2.02
CA GLY A 520 22.38 -9.52 1.17
C GLY A 520 22.88 -9.06 -0.19
N CYS A 521 21.95 -8.80 -1.09
CA CYS A 521 22.19 -8.30 -2.45
C CYS A 521 21.68 -6.86 -2.67
N GLY A 522 21.04 -6.28 -1.64
CA GLY A 522 20.48 -4.93 -1.66
C GLY A 522 21.51 -3.81 -1.52
N PRO A 523 21.06 -2.55 -1.52
CA PRO A 523 21.92 -1.37 -1.57
C PRO A 523 22.77 -1.15 -0.32
N PHE A 524 22.34 -1.67 0.83
CA PHE A 524 23.05 -1.47 2.08
C PHE A 524 23.32 -2.80 2.81
N MET A 525 24.34 -2.78 3.65
CA MET A 525 24.68 -3.84 4.58
C MET A 525 24.48 -3.35 6.00
N LEU A 526 24.04 -4.24 6.90
CA LEU A 526 24.02 -3.93 8.32
C LEU A 526 25.46 -3.72 8.83
N GLU A 527 25.70 -2.63 9.54
CA GLU A 527 26.98 -2.33 10.16
C GLU A 527 26.93 -2.50 11.69
N SER A 528 25.94 -1.87 12.30
CA SER A 528 25.70 -2.01 13.74
C SER A 528 24.24 -1.78 14.09
N TYR A 529 23.83 -2.35 15.23
CA TYR A 529 22.51 -2.15 15.80
C TYR A 529 22.66 -1.83 17.28
N LYS A 530 22.07 -0.72 17.71
CA LYS A 530 22.00 -0.32 19.11
C LYS A 530 20.52 -0.25 19.51
N PRO A 531 20.00 -1.24 20.27
CA PRO A 531 18.61 -1.28 20.68
C PRO A 531 18.13 0.03 21.30
N GLY A 532 16.91 0.43 20.94
CA GLY A 532 16.29 1.69 21.35
C GLY A 532 16.93 2.98 20.81
N GLU A 533 18.02 2.92 20.04
CA GLU A 533 18.72 4.10 19.54
C GLU A 533 18.79 4.16 18.00
N TYR A 534 19.42 3.18 17.35
CA TYR A 534 19.58 3.20 15.88
C TYR A 534 19.94 1.84 15.27
N VAL A 535 19.63 1.71 13.97
CA VAL A 535 20.22 0.72 13.06
C VAL A 535 21.15 1.44 12.10
N MET A 536 22.45 1.14 12.14
CA MET A 536 23.45 1.70 11.24
C MET A 536 23.69 0.77 10.08
N MET A 537 23.60 1.34 8.89
CA MET A 537 23.75 0.67 7.61
C MET A 537 24.91 1.32 6.84
N ARG A 538 25.69 0.52 6.13
CA ARG A 538 26.77 0.98 5.25
C ARG A 538 26.50 0.57 3.81
N ARG A 539 26.95 1.35 2.83
CA ARG A 539 26.72 1.03 1.41
C ARG A 539 27.27 -0.35 1.04
N ASN A 540 26.55 -1.07 0.18
CA ASN A 540 27.03 -2.29 -0.45
C ASN A 540 27.89 -1.95 -1.67
N PRO A 541 29.22 -2.19 -1.66
CA PRO A 541 30.10 -1.86 -2.77
C PRO A 541 29.85 -2.75 -4.02
N HIS A 542 29.06 -3.80 -3.89
CA HIS A 542 28.72 -4.72 -4.96
C HIS A 542 27.31 -4.55 -5.52
N TYR A 543 26.52 -3.62 -4.95
CA TYR A 543 25.18 -3.34 -5.44
C TYR A 543 25.24 -2.55 -6.75
N ARG A 544 24.51 -3.02 -7.77
CA ARG A 544 24.42 -2.40 -9.10
C ARG A 544 23.06 -2.69 -9.72
N LEU A 545 22.02 -2.02 -9.23
CA LEU A 545 20.66 -2.39 -9.62
C LEU A 545 20.38 -2.21 -11.12
N LEU A 546 21.19 -1.48 -11.91
CA LEU A 546 20.78 -1.03 -13.26
C LEU A 546 21.91 -1.02 -14.30
N GLU A 547 22.69 -2.10 -14.41
CA GLU A 547 23.38 -2.37 -15.67
C GLU A 547 22.33 -2.82 -16.71
N GLY A 548 21.94 -1.92 -17.61
CA GLY A 548 21.36 -2.31 -18.89
C GLY A 548 22.45 -2.99 -19.71
N ALA A 549 22.13 -4.14 -20.32
CA ALA A 549 23.03 -4.86 -21.20
C ALA A 549 23.66 -3.89 -22.22
N LYS A 550 24.99 -4.00 -22.39
CA LYS A 550 25.72 -3.28 -23.44
C LYS A 550 25.24 -3.66 -24.83
#